data_AF-F3C6E7-F1
#
_entry.id   AF-F3C6E7-F1
#
_cell.length_a   1.000
_cell.length_b   1.000
_cell.length_c   1.000
_cell.angle_alpha   90.00
_cell.angle_beta   90.00
_cell.angle_gamma   90.00
#
_symmetry.space_group_name_H-M   'P 1'
#
loop_
_entity.id
_entity.type
_entity.pdbx_description
1 polymer ?
#
loop_
_entity_poly.entity_id
_entity_poly.type
_entity_poly.pdbx_seq_one_letter_code
_entity_poly.pdbx_strand_id
1 'polypeptide(L)'
;MLIKLPSSSDSKESDVTPESIYLSRRTLLGGSLAGLAVTALPRWASAADASRYADVEPGKAPGWFADKLPSTKWQAVNVKDEAITPFKDATHYNNFYEFGTDKGDPAKNAGSLQTEPWSVVIDGEVGKPGRY
;
A
#
# COMPACT_ATOMS: atom_id res chain seq x y z
N MET A 1 -47.58 8.64 -1.02
CA MET A 1 -46.57 9.03 -0.01
C MET A 1 -47.29 9.13 1.33
N LEU A 2 -47.12 8.13 2.21
CA LEU A 2 -47.85 8.05 3.49
C LEU A 2 -47.02 8.74 4.59
N ILE A 3 -47.42 9.95 4.98
CA ILE A 3 -46.97 10.52 6.25
C ILE A 3 -47.91 9.95 7.31
N LYS A 4 -47.40 9.06 8.16
CA LYS A 4 -48.15 8.52 9.30
C LYS A 4 -48.03 9.51 10.46
N LEU A 5 -49.15 10.10 10.86
CA LEU A 5 -49.25 10.92 12.07
C LEU A 5 -49.62 9.99 13.23
N PRO A 6 -48.76 9.85 14.26
CA PRO A 6 -49.03 8.97 15.39
C PRO A 6 -50.19 9.50 16.25
N SER A 7 -50.96 8.57 16.85
CA SER A 7 -52.07 8.91 17.73
C SER A 7 -51.56 9.40 19.10
N SER A 8 -52.33 10.23 19.81
CA SER A 8 -51.93 10.69 21.16
C SER A 8 -51.85 9.58 22.19
N SER A 9 -52.46 8.42 21.92
CA SER A 9 -52.39 7.20 22.74
C SER A 9 -51.21 6.29 22.38
N ASP A 10 -50.45 6.58 21.33
CA ASP A 10 -49.30 5.76 20.95
C ASP A 10 -48.15 5.99 21.95
N SER A 11 -47.62 4.90 22.50
CA SER A 11 -46.44 4.96 23.38
C SER A 11 -45.23 5.42 22.59
N LYS A 12 -44.47 6.37 23.16
CA LYS A 12 -43.19 6.82 22.61
C LYS A 12 -42.07 5.92 23.11
N GLU A 13 -40.94 5.88 22.39
CA GLU A 13 -39.77 5.11 22.82
C GLU A 13 -39.26 5.55 24.20
N SER A 14 -39.42 6.84 24.54
CA SER A 14 -39.11 7.41 25.86
C SER A 14 -40.01 6.89 26.99
N ASP A 15 -41.22 6.43 26.67
CA ASP A 15 -42.16 5.89 27.65
C ASP A 15 -41.79 4.46 28.04
N VAL A 16 -41.15 3.73 27.10
CA VAL A 16 -40.67 2.36 27.30
C VAL A 16 -39.30 2.35 27.98
N THR A 17 -38.40 3.27 27.60
CA THR A 17 -37.04 3.34 28.15
C THR A 17 -36.71 4.77 28.57
N PRO A 18 -36.46 5.01 29.87
CA PRO A 18 -35.97 6.30 30.35
C PRO A 18 -34.67 6.70 29.64
N GLU A 19 -34.54 7.99 29.31
CA GLU A 19 -33.40 8.55 28.58
C GLU A 19 -32.05 8.22 29.25
N SER A 20 -31.99 8.27 30.58
CA SER A 20 -30.78 7.95 31.35
C SER A 20 -30.30 6.50 31.12
N ILE A 21 -31.23 5.56 30.99
CA ILE A 21 -30.92 4.14 30.71
C ILE A 21 -30.47 3.98 29.25
N TYR A 22 -31.12 4.67 28.32
CA TYR A 22 -30.71 4.69 26.92
C TYR A 22 -29.28 5.21 26.74
N LEU A 23 -28.97 6.36 27.35
CA LEU A 23 -27.63 6.96 27.29
C LEU A 23 -26.58 6.07 27.97
N SER A 24 -26.89 5.47 29.12
CA SER A 24 -25.97 4.55 29.81
C SER A 24 -25.58 3.35 28.95
N ARG A 25 -26.54 2.77 28.21
CA ARG A 25 -26.27 1.68 27.25
C ARG A 25 -25.38 2.15 26.09
N ARG A 26 -25.61 3.36 25.58
CA ARG A 26 -24.82 3.95 24.49
C ARG A 26 -23.37 4.20 24.91
N THR A 27 -23.15 4.68 26.12
CA THR A 27 -21.82 4.90 26.70
C THR A 27 -21.06 3.59 26.89
N LEU A 28 -21.71 2.54 27.39
CA LEU A 28 -21.11 1.19 27.49
C LEU A 28 -20.71 0.63 26.12
N LEU A 29 -21.59 0.72 25.13
CA LEU A 29 -21.29 0.27 23.76
C LEU A 29 -20.13 1.07 23.15
N GLY A 30 -20.11 2.39 23.32
CA GLY A 30 -19.00 3.25 22.87
C GLY A 30 -17.66 2.89 23.52
N GLY A 31 -17.66 2.66 24.84
CA GLY A 31 -16.46 2.24 25.58
C GLY A 31 -15.95 0.86 25.16
N SER A 32 -16.85 -0.09 24.90
CA SER A 32 -16.48 -1.45 24.47
C SER A 32 -15.83 -1.47 23.07
N LEU A 33 -16.27 -0.60 22.15
CA LEU A 33 -15.68 -0.49 20.82
C LEU A 33 -14.24 0.03 20.88
N ALA A 34 -13.97 1.00 21.75
CA ALA A 34 -12.63 1.53 21.96
C ALA A 34 -11.68 0.49 22.58
N GLY A 35 -12.16 -0.31 23.54
CA GLY A 35 -11.38 -1.39 24.15
C GLY A 35 -11.00 -2.51 23.16
N LEU A 36 -11.91 -2.88 22.26
CA LEU A 36 -11.65 -3.87 21.20
C LEU A 36 -10.80 -3.31 20.06
N ALA A 37 -10.91 -2.03 19.74
CA ALA A 37 -10.06 -1.41 18.72
C ALA A 37 -8.57 -1.49 19.08
N VAL A 38 -8.22 -1.36 20.37
CA VAL A 38 -6.83 -1.47 20.84
C VAL A 38 -6.28 -2.89 20.71
N THR A 39 -7.11 -3.93 20.87
CA THR A 39 -6.67 -5.34 20.70
C THR A 39 -6.66 -5.78 19.23
N ALA A 40 -7.42 -5.11 18.36
CA ALA A 40 -7.44 -5.33 16.92
C ALA A 40 -6.40 -4.50 16.16
N LEU A 41 -5.69 -3.57 16.82
CA LEU A 41 -4.52 -2.94 16.22
C LEU A 41 -3.51 -4.04 15.88
N PRO A 42 -3.13 -4.20 14.60
CA PRO A 42 -2.14 -5.19 14.24
C PRO A 42 -0.86 -4.88 15.00
N ARG A 43 -0.36 -5.86 15.77
CA ARG A 43 0.96 -5.82 16.41
C ARG A 43 2.02 -5.77 15.33
N TRP A 44 2.22 -4.61 14.72
CA TRP A 44 3.27 -4.34 13.72
C TRP A 44 4.68 -4.35 14.32
N ALA A 45 4.83 -4.61 15.62
CA ALA A 45 6.09 -4.51 16.35
C ALA A 45 6.77 -5.86 16.66
N SER A 46 6.36 -6.97 16.04
CA SER A 46 7.15 -8.21 16.11
C SER A 46 7.05 -9.00 14.82
N ALA A 47 7.54 -8.40 13.72
CA ALA A 47 8.20 -9.20 12.71
C ALA A 47 9.55 -9.65 13.29
N ALA A 48 9.52 -10.63 14.20
CA ALA A 48 10.71 -11.44 14.40
C ALA A 48 10.91 -12.15 13.06
N ASP A 49 12.09 -12.00 12.46
CA ASP A 49 12.49 -12.65 11.23
C ASP A 49 12.17 -14.15 11.30
N ALA A 50 11.01 -14.54 10.77
CA ALA A 50 10.73 -15.93 10.51
C ALA A 50 11.68 -16.33 9.38
N SER A 51 12.64 -17.20 9.68
CA SER A 51 13.49 -17.79 8.67
C SER A 51 12.60 -18.44 7.61
N ARG A 52 12.65 -17.88 6.39
CA ARG A 52 11.77 -18.25 5.25
C ARG A 52 12.00 -19.68 4.76
N TYR A 53 13.08 -20.33 5.20
CA TYR A 53 13.39 -21.70 4.90
C TYR A 53 13.92 -22.36 6.18
N ALA A 54 13.29 -23.46 6.60
CA ALA A 54 13.63 -24.16 7.84
C ALA A 54 15.09 -24.64 7.89
N ASP A 55 15.70 -24.87 6.72
CA ASP A 55 17.04 -25.44 6.58
C ASP A 55 18.07 -24.43 6.05
N VAL A 56 17.72 -23.15 5.93
CA VAL A 56 18.64 -22.11 5.44
C VAL A 56 18.91 -21.11 6.55
N GLU A 57 20.14 -21.12 7.04
CA GLU A 57 20.66 -20.09 7.92
C GLU A 57 20.51 -18.71 7.25
N PRO A 58 19.81 -17.75 7.88
CA PRO A 58 19.68 -16.41 7.36
C PRO A 58 21.05 -15.80 7.06
N GLY A 59 21.27 -15.41 5.80
CA GLY A 59 22.49 -14.74 5.41
C GLY A 59 22.65 -13.43 6.19
N LYS A 60 23.77 -13.28 6.92
CA LYS A 60 24.08 -12.03 7.61
C LYS A 60 24.41 -10.97 6.55
N ALA A 61 23.54 -9.97 6.40
CA ALA A 61 23.83 -8.83 5.55
C ALA A 61 25.17 -8.19 5.97
N PRO A 62 26.02 -7.75 5.03
CA PRO A 62 27.22 -6.99 5.34
C PRO A 62 26.87 -5.75 6.17
N GLY A 63 27.72 -5.38 7.14
CA GLY A 63 27.44 -4.25 8.04
C GLY A 63 27.12 -2.95 7.28
N TRP A 64 27.84 -2.68 6.19
CA TRP A 64 27.60 -1.51 5.34
C TRP A 64 26.18 -1.45 4.77
N PHE A 65 25.53 -2.60 4.53
CA PHE A 65 24.17 -2.67 3.98
C PHE A 65 23.13 -2.41 5.07
N ALA A 66 23.31 -3.03 6.24
CA ALA A 66 22.45 -2.81 7.40
C ALA A 66 22.44 -1.35 7.85
N ASP A 67 23.58 -0.65 7.74
CA ASP A 67 23.70 0.77 8.09
C ASP A 67 23.08 1.71 7.03
N LYS A 68 23.15 1.34 5.75
CA LYS A 68 22.64 2.15 4.63
C LYS A 68 21.14 2.03 4.41
N LEU A 69 20.54 0.87 4.68
CA LEU A 69 19.14 0.64 4.37
C LEU A 69 18.19 1.62 5.11
N PRO A 70 18.35 1.88 6.42
CA PRO A 70 17.48 2.82 7.15
C PRO A 70 17.72 4.29 6.77
N SER A 71 18.92 4.61 6.26
CA SER A 71 19.31 5.98 5.89
C SER A 71 18.99 6.33 4.43
N THR A 72 18.57 5.35 3.62
CA THR A 72 18.23 5.56 2.22
C THR A 72 16.93 6.34 2.08
N LYS A 73 16.98 7.48 1.39
CA LYS A 73 15.82 8.27 0.97
C LYS A 73 15.77 8.31 -0.54
N TRP A 74 14.57 8.20 -1.11
CA TRP A 74 14.38 8.48 -2.53
C TRP A 74 14.77 9.93 -2.81
N GLN A 75 15.70 10.12 -3.73
CA GLN A 75 16.18 11.43 -4.15
C GLN A 75 16.56 11.38 -5.62
N ALA A 76 16.26 12.45 -6.35
CA ALA A 76 16.81 12.64 -7.69
C ALA A 76 18.33 12.81 -7.55
N VAL A 77 19.09 11.85 -8.10
CA VAL A 77 20.55 11.94 -8.14
C VAL A 77 20.92 12.87 -9.27
N ASN A 78 21.23 14.13 -8.93
CA ASN A 78 21.93 15.02 -9.85
C ASN A 78 23.42 14.74 -9.69
N VAL A 79 23.99 14.01 -10.64
CA VAL A 79 25.43 13.76 -10.66
C VAL A 79 26.14 15.09 -10.89
N LYS A 80 26.96 15.49 -9.93
CA LYS A 80 27.79 16.69 -10.06
C LYS A 80 28.94 16.38 -11.02
N ASP A 81 29.27 17.33 -11.88
CA ASP A 81 30.42 17.27 -12.79
C ASP A 81 30.34 16.23 -13.92
N GLU A 82 29.16 15.67 -14.20
CA GLU A 82 28.92 14.83 -15.38
C GLU A 82 28.04 15.54 -16.41
N ALA A 83 28.42 15.42 -17.68
CA ALA A 83 27.60 15.92 -18.78
C ALA A 83 26.36 15.05 -18.95
N ILE A 84 25.17 15.68 -18.92
CA ILE A 84 23.90 14.98 -19.15
C ILE A 84 23.86 14.50 -20.61
N THR A 85 23.46 13.24 -20.81
CA THR A 85 23.26 12.69 -22.16
C THR A 85 22.18 13.49 -22.90
N PRO A 86 22.42 13.93 -24.15
CA PRO A 86 21.41 14.63 -24.94
C PRO A 86 20.12 13.82 -25.05
N PHE A 87 18.97 14.49 -24.94
CA PHE A 87 17.66 13.84 -24.97
C PHE A 87 17.46 12.93 -26.19
N LYS A 88 17.94 13.37 -27.36
CA LYS A 88 17.85 12.60 -28.61
C LYS A 88 18.54 11.25 -28.47
N ASP A 89 19.75 11.21 -27.92
CA ASP A 89 20.52 9.98 -27.79
C ASP A 89 19.87 9.07 -26.75
N ALA A 90 19.42 9.63 -25.62
CA ALA A 90 18.71 8.89 -24.57
C ALA A 90 17.38 8.27 -25.03
N THR A 91 16.75 8.81 -26.08
CA THR A 91 15.46 8.33 -26.60
C THR A 91 15.57 7.54 -27.91
N HIS A 92 16.68 7.66 -28.65
CA HIS A 92 16.82 7.06 -29.98
C HIS A 92 17.97 6.06 -30.12
N TYR A 93 18.82 5.92 -29.11
CA TYR A 93 19.94 4.98 -29.10
C TYR A 93 19.77 3.97 -27.96
N ASN A 94 18.95 2.94 -28.19
CA ASN A 94 18.48 2.03 -27.14
C ASN A 94 18.78 0.56 -27.46
N ASN A 95 18.80 -0.27 -26.42
CA ASN A 95 18.69 -1.72 -26.55
C ASN A 95 17.31 -2.14 -26.03
N PHE A 96 16.37 -2.39 -26.94
CA PHE A 96 15.05 -2.94 -26.64
C PHE A 96 14.74 -4.00 -27.70
N TYR A 97 15.19 -5.24 -27.46
CA TYR A 97 15.28 -6.29 -28.48
C TYR A 97 13.93 -6.77 -28.99
N GLU A 98 12.88 -6.64 -28.18
CA GLU A 98 11.49 -6.85 -28.55
C GLU A 98 11.05 -5.97 -29.72
N PHE A 99 11.77 -4.86 -29.96
CA PHE A 99 11.51 -3.89 -31.02
C PHE A 99 12.61 -3.84 -32.09
N GLY A 100 13.55 -4.79 -32.10
CA GLY A 100 14.62 -4.91 -33.10
C GLY A 100 16.02 -4.94 -32.50
N THR A 101 17.00 -5.32 -33.32
CA THR A 101 18.39 -5.55 -32.87
C THR A 101 19.28 -4.32 -33.08
N ASP A 102 18.93 -3.43 -34.00
CA ASP A 102 19.71 -2.21 -34.23
C ASP A 102 19.34 -1.13 -33.20
N LYS A 103 20.30 -0.24 -32.92
CA LYS A 103 20.16 0.80 -31.86
C LYS A 103 19.02 1.78 -32.10
N GLY A 104 18.63 1.96 -33.36
CA GLY A 104 17.54 2.84 -33.78
C GLY A 104 16.20 2.14 -33.96
N ASP A 105 16.13 0.81 -33.88
CA ASP A 105 14.89 0.07 -34.08
C ASP A 105 13.86 0.30 -32.96
N PRO A 106 14.25 0.36 -31.66
CA PRO A 106 13.32 0.69 -30.59
C PRO A 106 12.56 1.99 -30.83
N ALA A 107 13.27 3.04 -31.26
CA ALA A 107 12.67 4.35 -31.50
C ALA A 107 11.66 4.35 -32.65
N LYS A 108 11.83 3.46 -33.63
CA LYS A 108 10.92 3.34 -34.78
C LYS A 108 9.70 2.48 -34.46
N ASN A 109 9.88 1.44 -33.64
CA ASN A 109 8.90 0.35 -33.50
C ASN A 109 8.14 0.36 -32.16
N ALA A 110 8.69 0.97 -31.09
CA ALA A 110 8.10 0.92 -29.75
C ALA A 110 6.75 1.66 -29.63
N GLY A 111 6.36 2.49 -30.60
CA GLY A 111 5.05 3.14 -30.63
C GLY A 111 3.86 2.17 -30.72
N SER A 112 4.12 0.90 -31.03
CA SER A 112 3.11 -0.18 -31.01
C SER A 112 2.82 -0.73 -29.61
N LEU A 113 3.66 -0.42 -28.61
CA LEU A 113 3.47 -0.87 -27.23
C LEU A 113 2.35 -0.07 -26.54
N GLN A 114 1.32 -0.77 -26.07
CA GLN A 114 0.32 -0.16 -25.19
C GLN A 114 0.86 -0.09 -23.77
N THR A 115 1.22 1.12 -23.32
CA THR A 115 1.75 1.34 -21.97
C THR A 115 0.66 1.64 -20.94
N GLU A 116 -0.58 1.87 -21.37
CA GLU A 116 -1.71 2.14 -20.48
C GLU A 116 -3.01 1.54 -21.02
N PRO A 117 -3.85 0.91 -20.17
CA PRO A 117 -3.58 0.58 -18.76
C PRO A 117 -2.51 -0.54 -18.65
N TRP A 118 -1.66 -0.45 -17.63
CA TRP A 118 -0.67 -1.48 -17.34
C TRP A 118 -0.76 -1.89 -15.87
N SER A 119 -0.21 -3.06 -15.53
CA SER A 119 -0.14 -3.50 -14.14
C SER A 119 1.19 -4.17 -13.82
N VAL A 120 1.70 -3.91 -12.62
CA VAL A 120 2.86 -4.61 -12.02
C VAL A 120 2.33 -5.73 -11.14
N VAL A 121 2.88 -6.93 -11.29
CA VAL A 121 2.65 -8.03 -10.35
C VAL A 121 3.88 -8.18 -9.47
N ILE A 122 3.68 -8.04 -8.16
CA ILE A 122 4.67 -8.34 -7.13
C ILE A 122 4.30 -9.69 -6.53
N ASP A 123 5.13 -10.70 -6.76
CA ASP A 123 4.92 -12.10 -6.34
C ASP A 123 6.25 -12.75 -5.92
N GLY A 124 6.24 -14.04 -5.58
CA GLY A 124 7.38 -14.79 -5.07
C GLY A 124 7.46 -14.75 -3.55
N GLU A 125 8.67 -14.85 -3.00
CA GLU A 125 8.90 -14.93 -1.55
C GLU A 125 8.85 -13.53 -0.89
N VAL A 126 7.67 -12.92 -0.90
CA VAL A 126 7.41 -11.56 -0.40
C VAL A 126 6.27 -11.55 0.63
N GLY A 127 6.39 -10.70 1.65
CA GLY A 127 5.41 -10.69 2.75
C GLY A 127 4.02 -10.13 2.37
N LYS A 128 3.90 -9.41 1.26
CA LYS A 128 2.66 -8.82 0.76
C LYS A 128 2.67 -8.81 -0.78
N PRO A 129 2.28 -9.91 -1.43
CA PRO A 129 2.12 -9.93 -2.88
C PRO A 129 0.94 -9.03 -3.30
N GLY A 130 0.95 -8.55 -4.54
CA GLY A 130 -0.09 -7.64 -5.03
C GLY A 130 0.03 -7.28 -6.49
N ARG A 131 -1.06 -6.77 -7.06
CA ARG A 131 -1.11 -6.19 -8.40
C ARG A 131 -1.40 -4.70 -8.28
N TYR A 132 -0.57 -3.88 -8.94
CA TYR A 132 -0.62 -2.42 -8.90
C TYR A 132 -0.75 -1.85 -10.30
#